data_AF-A0A961C377-F1
#
_entry.id   AF-A0A961C377-F1
#
_cell.length_a   1.000
_cell.length_b   1.000
_cell.length_c   1.000
_cell.angle_alpha   90.00
_cell.angle_beta   90.00
_cell.angle_gamma   90.00
#
_symmetry.space_group_name_H-M   'P 1'
#
loop_
_entity.id
_entity.type
_entity.pdbx_description
1 polymer ?
#
loop_
_entity_poly.entity_id
_entity_poly.type
_entity_poly.pdbx_seq_one_letter_code
_entity_poly.pdbx_strand_id
1 'polypeptide(L)'
;LDLVVASVHSKLRMNAEPMTRRMVAAVRNPRVNILGHCTGRLVTGSRGTRPQSDFDARAVFEACAEHDVAVEINSRPERCDPPDELILLAQEIGCLFSIDSDAHAPGQLDMKAYGAERATRLGIDPDRIVTTWDVDRLREWAGRRA
;
A
#
# COMPACT_ATOMS: atom_id res chain seq x y z
N LEU A 1 9.54 -16.53 -3.66
CA LEU A 1 8.59 -15.50 -3.20
C LEU A 1 7.63 -15.31 -4.35
N ASP A 2 6.35 -15.53 -4.09
CA ASP A 2 5.32 -15.53 -5.13
C ASP A 2 4.62 -14.16 -5.21
N LEU A 3 4.79 -13.37 -4.15
CA LEU A 3 4.36 -11.98 -4.00
C LEU A 3 5.37 -11.28 -3.08
N VAL A 4 5.69 -10.01 -3.35
CA VAL A 4 6.65 -9.21 -2.57
C VAL A 4 6.05 -7.86 -2.20
N VAL A 5 5.96 -7.62 -0.90
CA VAL A 5 5.58 -6.32 -0.31
C VAL A 5 6.85 -5.58 0.11
N ALA A 6 6.97 -4.30 -0.25
CA ALA A 6 8.03 -3.41 0.19
C ALA A 6 7.45 -2.29 1.06
N SER A 7 8.01 -2.12 2.27
CA SER A 7 7.50 -1.17 3.27
C SER A 7 8.62 -0.47 4.02
N VAL A 8 8.37 0.77 4.44
CA VAL A 8 9.32 1.53 5.25
C VAL A 8 9.10 1.24 6.74
N HIS A 9 10.07 0.61 7.40
CA HIS A 9 10.05 0.31 8.84
C HIS A 9 11.14 1.01 9.66
N SER A 10 12.00 1.81 9.01
CA SER A 10 13.16 2.45 9.63
C SER A 10 13.39 3.85 9.07
N LYS A 11 13.98 4.75 9.85
CA LYS A 11 14.22 6.16 9.48
C LYS A 11 12.93 6.90 9.01
N LEU A 12 11.80 6.68 9.68
CA LEU A 12 10.47 7.30 9.41
C LEU A 12 10.39 8.83 9.64
N ARG A 13 11.51 9.46 9.98
CA ARG A 13 11.70 10.91 10.16
C ARG A 13 12.80 11.46 9.25
N MET A 14 13.06 10.75 8.15
CA MET A 14 13.89 11.23 7.04
C MET A 14 13.14 12.35 6.30
N ASN A 15 13.86 13.35 5.82
CA ASN A 15 13.32 14.46 5.03
C ASN A 15 12.63 13.94 3.74
N ALA A 16 11.63 14.68 3.23
CA ALA A 16 10.88 14.33 2.01
C ALA A 16 11.73 13.79 0.87
N GLU A 17 12.66 14.59 0.35
CA GLU A 17 13.42 14.30 -0.87
C GLU A 17 14.19 12.96 -0.84
N PRO A 18 15.02 12.63 0.19
CA PRO A 18 15.63 11.31 0.30
C PRO A 18 14.62 10.18 0.63
N MET A 19 13.48 10.47 1.26
CA MET A 19 12.42 9.46 1.46
C MET A 19 11.72 9.10 0.15
N THR A 20 11.34 10.09 -0.67
CA THR A 20 10.80 9.92 -2.03
C THR A 20 11.74 9.05 -2.86
N ARG A 21 13.04 9.40 -2.94
CA ARG A 21 14.04 8.59 -3.67
C ARG A 21 14.10 7.15 -3.18
N ARG A 22 14.06 6.93 -1.86
CA ARG A 22 14.09 5.60 -1.25
C ARG A 22 12.85 4.78 -1.62
N MET A 23 11.66 5.39 -1.62
CA MET A 23 10.40 4.72 -1.95
C MET A 23 10.33 4.41 -3.45
N VAL A 24 10.64 5.39 -4.31
CA VAL A 24 10.72 5.19 -5.78
C VAL A 24 11.75 4.11 -6.14
N ALA A 25 12.92 4.07 -5.49
CA ALA A 25 13.92 3.03 -5.72
C ALA A 25 13.47 1.62 -5.28
N ALA A 26 12.57 1.52 -4.29
CA ALA A 26 11.96 0.24 -3.91
C ALA A 26 10.90 -0.20 -4.92
N VAL A 27 10.02 0.72 -5.32
CA VAL A 27 8.98 0.50 -6.36
C VAL A 27 9.60 0.11 -7.70
N ARG A 28 10.75 0.70 -8.07
CA ARG A 28 11.53 0.38 -9.28
C ARG A 28 12.20 -0.99 -9.29
N ASN A 29 12.11 -1.77 -8.21
CA ASN A 29 12.67 -3.11 -8.19
C ASN A 29 11.72 -4.08 -8.93
N PRO A 30 12.15 -4.77 -10.01
CA PRO A 30 11.28 -5.63 -10.83
C PRO A 30 10.84 -6.92 -10.13
N ARG A 31 11.00 -7.00 -8.81
CA ARG A 31 10.48 -8.06 -7.94
C ARG A 31 9.44 -7.57 -6.94
N VAL A 32 9.25 -6.25 -6.79
CA VAL A 32 8.26 -5.69 -5.85
C VAL A 32 6.91 -5.67 -6.55
N ASN A 33 5.86 -6.11 -5.85
CA ASN A 33 4.50 -6.11 -6.38
C ASN A 33 3.60 -5.13 -5.60
N ILE A 34 3.88 -4.90 -4.32
CA ILE A 34 3.06 -4.05 -3.44
C ILE A 34 3.92 -3.07 -2.66
N LEU A 35 3.52 -1.79 -2.63
CA LEU A 35 4.01 -0.78 -1.68
C LEU A 35 3.14 -0.80 -0.42
N GLY A 36 3.66 -1.40 0.66
CA GLY A 36 2.90 -1.60 1.90
C GLY A 36 2.93 -0.41 2.86
N HIS A 37 1.77 -0.10 3.45
CA HIS A 37 1.46 0.99 4.41
C HIS A 37 2.37 2.22 4.24
N CYS A 38 2.23 2.91 3.10
CA CYS A 38 3.30 3.77 2.56
C CYS A 38 3.72 4.94 3.46
N THR A 39 2.82 5.51 4.28
CA THR A 39 3.18 6.61 5.18
C THR A 39 3.85 6.12 6.46
N GLY A 40 3.62 4.86 6.84
CA GLY A 40 4.08 4.25 8.07
C GLY A 40 3.47 4.89 9.32
N ARG A 41 2.27 5.48 9.24
CA ARG A 41 1.64 6.17 10.37
C ARG A 41 1.09 5.20 11.43
N LEU A 42 0.80 5.72 12.62
CA LEU A 42 -0.09 5.11 13.61
C LEU A 42 -1.03 6.19 14.13
N VAL A 43 -2.34 5.96 14.00
CA VAL A 43 -3.39 6.91 14.40
C VAL A 43 -3.92 6.63 15.81
N THR A 44 -3.80 5.40 16.30
CA THR A 44 -4.24 4.98 17.66
C THR A 44 -3.52 3.71 18.11
N GLY A 45 -3.82 3.23 19.32
CA GLY A 45 -3.41 1.93 19.85
C GLY A 45 -2.32 1.97 20.94
N SER A 46 -2.05 0.80 21.52
CA SER A 46 -1.11 0.62 22.66
C SER A 46 0.34 0.97 22.35
N ARG A 47 0.71 1.05 21.07
CA ARG A 47 2.04 1.49 20.59
C ARG A 47 2.18 3.01 20.48
N GLY A 48 1.16 3.77 20.90
CA GLY A 48 1.08 5.22 20.75
C GLY A 48 0.80 5.66 19.31
N THR A 49 0.83 6.97 19.08
CA THR A 49 0.64 7.57 17.76
C THR A 49 1.96 7.86 17.07
N ARG A 50 1.94 7.90 15.74
CA ARG A 50 3.10 8.22 14.90
C ARG A 50 2.60 8.97 13.67
N PRO A 51 2.90 10.27 13.50
CA PRO A 51 2.56 10.97 12.26
C PRO A 51 3.26 10.33 11.06
N GLN A 52 2.69 10.58 9.88
CA GLN A 52 3.15 10.13 8.57
C GLN A 52 4.65 10.40 8.36
N SER A 53 5.30 9.59 7.54
CA SER A 53 6.59 9.95 6.94
C SER A 53 6.36 11.08 5.94
N ASP A 54 7.34 11.96 5.79
CA ASP A 54 7.34 13.03 4.81
C ASP A 54 7.94 12.53 3.48
N PHE A 55 7.22 12.71 2.36
CA PHE A 55 7.62 12.30 1.00
C PHE A 55 6.67 12.91 -0.05
N ASP A 56 7.11 12.93 -1.30
CA ASP A 56 6.26 13.27 -2.44
C ASP A 56 5.40 12.06 -2.84
N ALA A 57 4.13 12.07 -2.42
CA ALA A 57 3.20 10.98 -2.68
C ALA A 57 2.85 10.85 -4.17
N ARG A 58 2.82 11.95 -4.94
CA ARG A 58 2.52 11.90 -6.38
C ARG A 58 3.66 11.20 -7.11
N ALA A 59 4.91 11.60 -6.88
CA ALA A 59 6.08 10.97 -7.50
C ALA A 59 6.21 9.47 -7.13
N VAL A 60 5.83 9.08 -5.91
CA VAL A 60 5.82 7.66 -5.52
C VAL A 60 4.69 6.88 -6.22
N PHE A 61 3.48 7.42 -6.30
CA PHE A 61 2.34 6.75 -6.93
C PHE A 61 2.44 6.71 -8.46
N GLU A 62 3.02 7.74 -9.09
CA GLU A 62 3.35 7.72 -10.52
C GLU A 62 4.35 6.60 -10.81
N ALA A 63 5.38 6.41 -9.98
CA ALA A 63 6.27 5.26 -10.09
C ALA A 63 5.54 3.92 -9.84
N CYS A 64 4.55 3.88 -8.96
CA CYS A 64 3.76 2.65 -8.72
C CYS A 64 2.95 2.27 -9.98
N ALA A 65 2.33 3.25 -10.64
CA ALA A 65 1.62 3.04 -11.91
C ALA A 65 2.58 2.70 -13.07
N GLU A 66 3.74 3.35 -13.16
CA GLU A 66 4.79 3.10 -14.18
C GLU A 66 5.32 1.65 -14.10
N HIS A 67 5.46 1.10 -12.89
CA HIS A 67 6.11 -0.19 -12.65
C HIS A 67 5.16 -1.33 -12.28
N ASP A 68 3.84 -1.17 -12.49
CA ASP A 68 2.80 -2.18 -12.19
C ASP A 68 2.83 -2.66 -10.72
N VAL A 69 3.11 -1.73 -9.79
CA VAL A 69 3.16 -1.96 -8.34
C VAL A 69 1.86 -1.45 -7.69
N ALA A 70 1.16 -2.33 -6.97
CA ALA A 70 -0.06 -1.96 -6.27
C ALA A 70 0.22 -1.20 -4.97
N VAL A 71 -0.65 -0.25 -4.61
CA VAL A 71 -0.62 0.46 -3.32
C VAL A 71 -1.47 -0.31 -2.31
N GLU A 72 -0.90 -0.65 -1.17
CA GLU A 72 -1.64 -1.30 -0.08
C GLU A 72 -2.72 -0.36 0.48
N ILE A 73 -3.89 -0.89 0.82
CA ILE A 73 -4.90 -0.28 1.69
C ILE A 73 -4.90 -1.11 2.96
N ASN A 74 -4.13 -0.70 3.96
CA ASN A 74 -3.99 -1.47 5.16
C ASN A 74 -5.28 -1.38 6.00
N SER A 75 -5.85 -2.53 6.34
CA SER A 75 -7.12 -2.58 7.07
C SER A 75 -6.96 -2.53 8.59
N ARG A 76 -5.72 -2.46 9.09
CA ARG A 76 -5.42 -2.44 10.52
C ARG A 76 -5.86 -1.11 11.15
N PRO A 77 -6.82 -1.08 12.10
CA PRO A 77 -7.40 0.18 12.61
C PRO A 77 -6.39 1.16 13.22
N GLU A 78 -5.30 0.65 13.81
CA GLU A 78 -4.23 1.51 14.36
C GLU A 78 -3.41 2.24 13.30
N ARG A 79 -3.46 1.81 12.04
CA ARG A 79 -2.79 2.45 10.91
C ARG A 79 -3.79 3.29 10.10
N CYS A 80 -4.93 2.70 9.73
CA CYS A 80 -5.50 2.90 8.39
C CYS A 80 -4.33 2.84 7.39
N ASP A 81 -3.91 3.92 6.72
CA ASP A 81 -2.63 3.98 5.96
C ASP A 81 -2.70 3.22 4.61
N PRO A 82 -2.64 3.90 3.46
CA PRO A 82 -2.58 5.35 3.29
C PRO A 82 -3.81 6.07 3.89
N PRO A 83 -3.70 7.38 4.19
CA PRO A 83 -4.85 8.26 4.37
C PRO A 83 -5.82 8.21 3.17
N ASP A 84 -7.10 8.56 3.37
CA ASP A 84 -8.10 8.55 2.29
C ASP A 84 -7.72 9.50 1.15
N GLU A 85 -7.12 10.66 1.47
CA GLU A 85 -6.61 11.63 0.50
C GLU A 85 -5.48 11.06 -0.38
N LEU A 86 -4.66 10.14 0.15
CA LEU A 86 -3.62 9.47 -0.64
C LEU A 86 -4.16 8.29 -1.45
N ILE A 87 -5.22 7.63 -0.98
CA ILE A 87 -5.93 6.60 -1.76
C ILE A 87 -6.57 7.25 -3.00
N LEU A 88 -7.25 8.40 -2.83
CA LEU A 88 -7.83 9.15 -3.95
C LEU A 88 -6.76 9.62 -4.95
N LEU A 89 -5.60 10.08 -4.48
CA LEU A 89 -4.47 10.45 -5.34
C LEU A 89 -3.93 9.24 -6.13
N ALA A 90 -3.73 8.09 -5.48
CA ALA A 90 -3.33 6.86 -6.17
C ALA A 90 -4.41 6.38 -7.18
N GLN A 91 -5.69 6.61 -6.87
CA GLN A 91 -6.80 6.27 -7.76
C GLN A 91 -6.79 7.14 -9.01
N GLU A 92 -6.60 8.46 -8.86
CA GLU A 92 -6.44 9.46 -9.93
C GLU A 92 -5.27 9.11 -10.87
N ILE A 93 -4.11 8.77 -10.30
CA ILE A 93 -2.88 8.44 -11.04
C ILE A 93 -2.99 7.11 -11.83
N GLY A 94 -3.93 6.24 -11.47
CA GLY A 94 -4.15 4.96 -12.16
C GLY A 94 -3.53 3.75 -11.47
N CYS A 95 -3.07 3.86 -10.21
CA CYS A 95 -2.49 2.74 -9.48
C CYS A 95 -3.45 1.55 -9.32
N LEU A 96 -2.89 0.35 -9.25
CA LEU A 96 -3.55 -0.81 -8.65
C LEU A 96 -3.53 -0.70 -7.12
N PHE A 97 -4.41 -1.46 -6.45
CA PHE A 97 -4.51 -1.52 -5.00
C PHE A 97 -4.43 -2.96 -4.48
N SER A 98 -4.10 -3.13 -3.20
CA SER A 98 -4.24 -4.41 -2.49
C SER A 98 -4.89 -4.18 -1.12
N ILE A 99 -5.71 -5.12 -0.62
CA ILE A 99 -6.34 -5.03 0.69
C ILE A 99 -5.87 -6.21 1.56
N ASP A 100 -5.20 -5.89 2.67
CA ASP A 100 -4.81 -6.86 3.69
C ASP A 100 -5.12 -6.35 5.11
N SER A 101 -4.91 -7.21 6.10
CA SER A 101 -5.18 -6.98 7.51
C SER A 101 -3.96 -6.67 8.39
N ASP A 102 -2.73 -6.80 7.90
CA ASP A 102 -1.47 -6.80 8.68
C ASP A 102 -1.60 -7.65 9.97
N ALA A 103 -2.14 -8.86 9.78
CA ALA A 103 -2.60 -9.73 10.85
C ALA A 103 -1.44 -10.44 11.53
N HIS A 104 -1.29 -10.18 12.83
CA HIS A 104 -0.31 -10.81 13.72
C HIS A 104 -0.96 -11.85 14.67
N ALA A 105 -2.27 -12.08 14.55
CA ALA A 105 -3.03 -13.10 15.26
C ALA A 105 -4.27 -13.50 14.43
N PRO A 106 -4.84 -14.72 14.57
CA PRO A 106 -5.94 -15.19 13.74
C PRO A 106 -7.16 -14.25 13.71
N GLY A 107 -7.60 -13.74 14.86
CA GLY A 107 -8.72 -12.79 14.95
C GLY A 107 -8.47 -11.39 14.36
N GLN A 108 -7.30 -11.15 13.75
CA GLN A 108 -7.02 -9.93 12.98
C GLN A 108 -7.31 -10.11 11.48
N LEU A 109 -7.52 -11.35 10.99
CA LEU A 109 -7.82 -11.61 9.57
C LEU A 109 -9.15 -10.98 9.12
N ASP A 110 -10.12 -10.87 10.03
CA ASP A 110 -11.42 -10.24 9.78
C ASP A 110 -11.32 -8.72 9.58
N MET A 111 -10.19 -8.10 9.99
CA MET A 111 -9.96 -6.66 9.81
C MET A 111 -10.00 -6.24 8.33
N LYS A 112 -9.79 -7.15 7.36
CA LYS A 112 -9.94 -6.89 5.92
C LYS A 112 -11.26 -6.20 5.55
N ALA A 113 -12.33 -6.42 6.33
CA ALA A 113 -13.60 -5.73 6.17
C ALA A 113 -13.46 -4.19 6.21
N TYR A 114 -12.58 -3.64 7.05
CA TYR A 114 -12.35 -2.19 7.13
C TYR A 114 -11.65 -1.62 5.88
N GLY A 115 -10.71 -2.36 5.27
CA GLY A 115 -10.09 -1.95 4.01
C GLY A 115 -11.08 -2.01 2.85
N ALA A 116 -11.91 -3.07 2.81
CA ALA A 116 -13.00 -3.19 1.85
C ALA A 116 -14.04 -2.07 1.97
N GLU A 117 -14.47 -1.75 3.20
CA GLU A 117 -15.37 -0.61 3.48
C GLU A 117 -14.78 0.71 2.96
N ARG A 118 -13.50 0.99 3.25
CA ARG A 118 -12.81 2.18 2.76
C ARG A 118 -12.74 2.22 1.23
N ALA A 119 -12.38 1.12 0.59
CA ALA A 119 -12.33 1.02 -0.87
C ALA A 119 -13.70 1.24 -1.52
N THR A 120 -14.76 0.64 -0.98
CA THR A 120 -16.15 0.85 -1.43
C THR A 120 -16.59 2.30 -1.24
N ARG A 121 -16.34 2.89 -0.08
CA ARG A 121 -16.71 4.29 0.24
C ARG A 121 -15.99 5.32 -0.65
N LEU A 122 -14.76 5.03 -1.08
CA LEU A 122 -13.99 5.86 -1.99
C LEU A 122 -14.25 5.55 -3.47
N GLY A 123 -15.12 4.57 -3.78
CA GLY A 123 -15.50 4.22 -5.15
C GLY A 123 -14.36 3.59 -5.95
N ILE A 124 -13.49 2.81 -5.31
CA ILE A 124 -12.43 2.05 -6.01
C ILE A 124 -13.08 0.88 -6.73
N ASP A 125 -12.80 0.78 -8.03
CA ASP A 125 -13.19 -0.35 -8.86
C ASP A 125 -12.57 -1.67 -8.33
N PRO A 126 -13.36 -2.70 -7.98
CA PRO A 126 -12.85 -4.00 -7.56
C PRO A 126 -11.83 -4.61 -8.52
N ASP A 127 -11.93 -4.36 -9.84
CA ASP A 127 -10.98 -4.88 -10.83
C ASP A 127 -9.58 -4.23 -10.72
N ARG A 128 -9.46 -3.07 -10.06
CA ARG A 128 -8.19 -2.42 -9.72
C ARG A 128 -7.60 -2.89 -8.39
N ILE A 129 -8.27 -3.80 -7.66
CA ILE A 129 -7.82 -4.30 -6.35
C ILE A 129 -7.31 -5.74 -6.52
N VAL A 130 -5.99 -5.93 -6.57
CA VAL A 130 -5.37 -7.24 -6.92
C VAL A 130 -5.77 -8.39 -6.01
N THR A 131 -6.19 -8.09 -4.77
CA THR A 131 -6.66 -9.07 -3.78
C THR A 131 -8.12 -9.50 -3.95
N THR A 132 -8.84 -8.98 -4.97
CA THR A 132 -10.16 -9.48 -5.39
C THR A 132 -10.06 -10.48 -6.55
N TRP A 133 -8.92 -10.51 -7.24
CA TRP A 133 -8.69 -11.33 -8.41
C TRP A 133 -8.64 -12.82 -8.06
N ASP A 134 -8.87 -13.66 -9.07
CA ASP A 134 -8.57 -15.07 -8.98
C ASP A 134 -7.06 -15.31 -8.77
N VAL A 135 -6.73 -16.46 -8.18
CA VAL A 135 -5.36 -16.78 -7.77
C VAL A 135 -4.39 -16.90 -8.95
N ASP A 136 -4.88 -17.27 -10.14
CA ASP A 136 -4.03 -17.49 -11.30
C ASP A 136 -3.72 -16.16 -12.00
N ARG A 137 -4.70 -15.24 -12.16
CA ARG A 137 -4.48 -13.84 -12.56
C ARG A 137 -3.51 -13.13 -11.61
N LEU A 138 -3.68 -13.28 -10.29
CA LEU A 138 -2.78 -12.68 -9.30
C LEU A 138 -1.35 -13.23 -9.43
N ARG A 139 -1.19 -14.54 -9.62
CA ARG A 139 0.13 -15.18 -9.81
C ARG A 139 0.79 -14.81 -11.12
N GLU A 140 0.02 -14.70 -12.20
CA GLU A 140 0.54 -14.24 -13.49
C GLU A 140 1.08 -12.81 -13.35
N TRP A 141 0.28 -11.90 -12.82
CA TRP A 141 0.68 -10.51 -12.55
C TRP A 141 1.92 -10.43 -11.66
N ALA A 142 1.90 -11.07 -10.48
CA ALA A 142 3.01 -11.02 -9.54
C ALA A 142 4.29 -11.72 -10.05
N GLY A 143 4.14 -12.68 -10.97
CA GLY A 143 5.22 -13.42 -11.61
C GLY A 143 5.85 -12.72 -12.82
N ARG A 144 5.22 -11.66 -13.36
CA ARG A 144 5.81 -10.82 -14.43
C ARG A 144 7.12 -10.22 -13.95
N ARG A 145 8.09 -10.18 -14.86
CA ARG A 145 9.38 -9.52 -14.66
C ARG A 145 9.62 -8.62 -15.85
N ALA A 146 9.73 -7.32 -15.59
CA ALA A 146 10.28 -6.35 -16.53
C ALA A 146 11.80 -6.56 -16.70
#